data_AF-A0A388PMC9-F1
#
_entry.id   AF-A0A388PMC9-F1
#
_cell.length_a   1.000
_cell.length_b   1.000
_cell.length_c   1.000
_cell.angle_alpha   90.00
_cell.angle_beta   90.00
_cell.angle_gamma   90.00
#
_symmetry.space_group_name_H-M   'P 1'
#
loop_
_entity.id
_entity.type
_entity.pdbx_description
1 polymer ?
#
loop_
_entity_poly.entity_id
_entity_poly.type
_entity_poly.pdbx_seq_one_letter_code
_entity_poly.pdbx_strand_id
1 'polypeptide(L)'
;MNLVGACLLSFLAAGGEQTAVAPATSEKIDEAILLTVPSLPAKRSYQRIVLASVEEARRLGLSPKELTLVKVRGAAQPRPLQWDERTKEPYFLLPTQAAGESIEVTLIKAESYQAEVNVEHAYMQDQLWMTTLADGAQRRLFAFQHDEILPPGIKPVYRRAGFIHPVLTPSGQVISGSFAPDHAHHHGIWTAWSHTDFQGRHPTSGMCIRKPGAWIMKVWGRAGSVRWTPASRRPCAASTPGRSRRPWS
;
A
#
# COMPACT_ATOMS: atom_id res chain seq x y z
N MET A 1 -4.54 64.72 -10.60
CA MET A 1 -4.52 64.09 -9.26
C MET A 1 -3.62 62.87 -9.32
N ASN A 2 -2.50 62.98 -8.58
CA ASN A 2 -1.53 61.98 -8.12
C ASN A 2 -0.78 61.07 -9.12
N LEU A 3 0.46 61.53 -9.36
CA LEU A 3 1.76 60.87 -9.62
C LEU A 3 1.90 59.37 -9.22
N VAL A 4 2.45 58.53 -10.12
CA VAL A 4 3.87 58.07 -10.25
C VAL A 4 4.36 57.12 -9.15
N GLY A 5 4.93 55.97 -9.56
CA GLY A 5 5.78 55.17 -8.69
C GLY A 5 6.12 53.76 -9.21
N ALA A 6 7.13 53.66 -10.08
CA ALA A 6 7.91 52.44 -10.20
C ALA A 6 8.73 52.26 -8.90
N CYS A 7 8.80 51.03 -8.36
CA CYS A 7 9.80 50.67 -7.37
C CYS A 7 10.31 49.25 -7.64
N LEU A 8 11.60 49.19 -7.95
CA LEU A 8 12.51 48.07 -7.72
C LEU A 8 12.59 47.73 -6.22
N LEU A 9 13.27 46.62 -5.91
CA LEU A 9 13.76 46.14 -4.59
C LEU A 9 12.72 45.32 -3.81
N SER A 10 12.99 44.13 -3.27
CA SER A 10 14.24 43.46 -2.91
C SER A 10 14.05 41.94 -2.84
N PHE A 11 15.15 41.23 -3.06
CA PHE A 11 15.40 39.92 -2.46
C PHE A 11 15.11 39.96 -0.96
N LEU A 12 14.24 39.07 -0.48
CA LEU A 12 14.30 38.55 0.88
C LEU A 12 14.20 37.03 0.76
N ALA A 13 15.37 36.42 0.67
CA ALA A 13 15.57 35.07 1.16
C ALA A 13 15.15 35.08 2.63
N ALA A 14 13.95 34.56 2.91
CA ALA A 14 13.64 34.10 4.25
C ALA A 14 14.42 32.80 4.45
N GLY A 15 15.68 32.94 4.87
CA GLY A 15 16.41 31.91 5.56
C GLY A 15 15.66 31.58 6.84
N GLY A 16 14.66 30.72 6.72
CA GLY A 16 14.24 29.87 7.82
C GLY A 16 15.27 28.78 7.92
N GLU A 17 16.19 28.92 8.88
CA GLU A 17 17.07 27.87 9.35
C GLU A 17 16.19 26.73 9.87
N GLN A 18 15.72 25.86 8.97
CA GLN A 18 15.21 24.54 9.34
C GLN A 18 16.45 23.72 9.70
N THR A 19 16.79 23.85 10.98
CA THR A 19 17.46 22.85 11.80
C THR A 19 17.50 21.51 11.11
N ALA A 20 18.72 21.06 10.80
CA ALA A 20 19.02 19.70 10.42
C ALA A 20 18.24 18.76 11.35
N VAL A 21 17.30 18.00 10.77
CA VAL A 21 16.52 17.01 11.51
C VAL A 21 17.51 15.97 12.02
N ALA A 22 17.78 16.03 13.32
CA ALA A 22 18.57 15.05 14.03
C ALA A 22 17.93 13.65 13.85
N PRO A 23 18.73 12.57 13.83
CA PRO A 23 18.19 11.23 13.71
C PRO A 23 17.20 10.94 14.84
N ALA A 24 16.12 10.23 14.52
CA ALA A 24 15.03 9.87 15.42
C ALA A 24 15.52 9.48 16.83
N THR A 25 15.29 10.37 17.80
CA THR A 25 15.60 10.13 19.21
C THR A 25 14.49 9.31 19.85
N SER A 26 14.79 8.05 20.16
CA SER A 26 14.01 7.23 21.10
C SER A 26 14.50 7.55 22.50
N GLU A 27 13.69 8.25 23.30
CA GLU A 27 13.93 8.41 24.73
C GLU A 27 13.37 7.19 25.47
N LYS A 28 14.24 6.51 26.23
CA LYS A 28 14.07 5.27 27.00
C LYS A 28 13.80 3.98 26.21
N ILE A 29 14.79 3.08 26.26
CA ILE A 29 14.74 1.69 25.77
C ILE A 29 14.72 0.78 26.99
N ASP A 30 13.56 0.23 27.34
CA ASP A 30 13.43 -0.87 28.33
C ASP A 30 13.42 -2.25 27.61
N GLU A 31 13.99 -3.26 28.28
CA GLU A 31 14.13 -4.70 27.92
C GLU A 31 14.02 -5.07 26.43
N ALA A 32 15.17 -5.13 25.76
CA ALA A 32 15.29 -5.54 24.37
C ALA A 32 15.15 -7.06 24.18
N ILE A 33 14.12 -7.52 23.46
CA ILE A 33 13.94 -8.94 23.12
C ILE A 33 14.69 -9.25 21.83
N LEU A 34 15.66 -10.18 21.88
CA LEU A 34 16.42 -10.63 20.71
C LEU A 34 15.76 -11.86 20.07
N LEU A 35 15.51 -11.80 18.76
CA LEU A 35 14.99 -12.91 17.96
C LEU A 35 15.88 -13.12 16.73
N THR A 36 15.85 -14.33 16.19
CA THR A 36 16.57 -14.68 14.96
C THR A 36 15.57 -15.05 13.87
N VAL A 37 15.64 -14.34 12.76
CA VAL A 37 14.97 -14.71 11.51
C VAL A 37 15.88 -15.72 10.78
N PRO A 38 15.41 -16.96 10.55
CA PRO A 38 16.26 -18.01 9.99
C PRO A 38 16.66 -17.70 8.54
N SER A 39 17.78 -18.30 8.13
CA SER A 39 18.25 -18.26 6.76
C SER A 39 17.36 -19.08 5.83
N LEU A 40 17.33 -18.67 4.56
CA LEU A 40 16.67 -19.40 3.49
C LEU A 40 17.62 -19.57 2.29
N PRO A 41 17.47 -20.63 1.48
CA PRO A 41 18.31 -20.84 0.30
C PRO A 41 18.16 -19.77 -0.79
N ALA A 42 17.07 -19.01 -0.77
CA ALA A 42 16.78 -17.98 -1.76
C ALA A 42 16.71 -16.60 -1.11
N LYS A 43 17.12 -15.57 -1.85
CA LYS A 43 16.91 -14.17 -1.48
C LYS A 43 15.41 -13.91 -1.33
N ARG A 44 15.04 -13.17 -0.29
CA ARG A 44 13.68 -12.61 -0.15
C ARG A 44 13.73 -11.10 0.04
N SER A 45 12.65 -10.42 -0.34
CA SER A 45 12.52 -8.97 -0.20
C SER A 45 11.05 -8.60 -0.02
N TYR A 46 10.78 -7.64 0.85
CA TYR A 46 9.44 -7.18 1.25
C TYR A 46 8.49 -8.32 1.64
N GLN A 47 9.03 -9.38 2.26
CA GLN A 47 8.23 -10.50 2.73
C GLN A 47 7.73 -10.23 4.15
N ARG A 48 6.50 -10.64 4.42
CA ARG A 48 5.95 -10.69 5.78
C ARG A 48 6.64 -11.78 6.59
N ILE A 49 7.22 -11.40 7.73
CA ILE A 49 7.87 -12.30 8.67
C ILE A 49 7.06 -12.30 9.96
N VAL A 50 6.45 -13.44 10.29
CA VAL A 50 5.86 -13.67 11.61
C VAL A 50 7.00 -13.91 12.60
N LEU A 51 7.01 -13.14 13.69
CA LEU A 51 8.12 -13.13 14.64
C LEU A 51 7.94 -14.10 15.80
N ALA A 52 6.69 -14.38 16.16
CA ALA A 52 6.33 -15.26 17.28
C ALA A 52 4.91 -15.81 17.05
N SER A 53 4.59 -16.96 17.66
CA SER A 53 3.20 -17.38 17.79
C SER A 53 2.43 -16.44 18.73
N VAL A 54 1.09 -16.56 18.78
CA VAL A 54 0.27 -15.75 19.69
C VAL A 54 0.63 -16.04 21.16
N GLU A 55 0.87 -17.29 21.51
CA GLU A 55 1.25 -17.73 22.86
C GLU A 55 2.62 -17.18 23.24
N GLU A 56 3.58 -17.25 22.32
CA GLU A 56 4.91 -16.72 22.53
C GLU A 56 4.89 -15.19 22.64
N ALA A 57 4.12 -14.49 21.81
CA ALA A 57 3.94 -13.05 21.91
C ALA A 57 3.38 -12.63 23.28
N ARG A 58 2.40 -13.38 23.81
CA ARG A 58 1.87 -13.16 25.17
C ARG A 58 2.93 -13.41 26.25
N ARG A 59 3.70 -14.49 26.13
CA ARG A 59 4.80 -14.81 27.06
C ARG A 59 5.87 -13.72 27.07
N LEU A 60 6.15 -13.14 25.90
CA LEU A 60 7.08 -12.02 25.71
C LEU A 60 6.49 -10.66 26.12
N GLY A 61 5.23 -10.61 26.59
CA GLY A 61 4.59 -9.36 26.99
C GLY A 61 4.37 -8.38 25.83
N LEU A 62 4.24 -8.88 24.59
CA LEU A 62 3.93 -8.07 23.42
C LEU A 62 2.42 -7.83 23.33
N SER A 63 2.05 -6.59 22.98
CA SER A 63 0.65 -6.16 22.89
C SER A 63 0.42 -5.31 21.65
N PRO A 64 -0.71 -5.49 20.93
CA PRO A 64 -1.09 -4.61 19.83
C PRO A 64 -1.48 -3.18 20.28
N LYS A 65 -1.64 -2.96 21.58
CA LYS A 65 -1.93 -1.64 22.16
C LYS A 65 -0.65 -0.82 22.43
N GLU A 66 0.51 -1.46 22.37
CA GLU A 66 1.80 -0.85 22.64
C GLU A 66 2.58 -0.71 21.34
N LEU A 67 3.25 0.42 21.16
CA LEU A 67 4.16 0.59 20.02
C LEU A 67 5.43 -0.22 20.29
N THR A 68 5.65 -1.24 19.47
CA THR A 68 6.89 -2.03 19.46
C THR A 68 7.58 -1.85 18.13
N LEU A 69 8.88 -1.59 18.17
CA LEU A 69 9.75 -1.42 17.03
C LEU A 69 10.64 -2.66 16.85
N VAL A 70 10.86 -3.05 15.60
CA VAL A 70 11.76 -4.12 15.17
C VAL A 70 13.01 -3.47 14.60
N LYS A 71 14.12 -3.57 15.34
CA LYS A 71 15.44 -3.14 14.90
C LYS A 71 16.16 -4.34 14.27
N VAL A 72 16.30 -4.31 12.95
CA VAL A 72 17.11 -5.29 12.23
C VAL A 72 18.58 -4.92 12.37
N ARG A 73 19.45 -5.88 12.74
CA ARG A 73 20.88 -5.62 12.86
C ARG A 73 21.45 -5.10 11.54
N GLY A 74 22.14 -3.95 11.59
CA GLY A 74 22.72 -3.30 10.41
C GLY A 74 21.74 -2.45 9.59
N ALA A 75 20.44 -2.41 9.91
CA ALA A 75 19.50 -1.49 9.29
C ALA A 75 19.56 -0.10 9.97
N ALA A 76 19.50 0.96 9.17
CA ALA A 76 19.55 2.33 9.66
C ALA A 76 18.32 2.70 10.53
N GLN A 77 17.13 2.30 10.08
CA GLN A 77 15.87 2.65 10.73
C GLN A 77 15.11 1.41 11.25
N PRO A 78 14.60 1.44 12.49
CA PRO A 78 13.71 0.41 12.98
C PRO A 78 12.36 0.47 12.27
N ARG A 79 11.58 -0.61 12.38
CA ARG A 79 10.29 -0.77 11.70
C ARG A 79 9.19 -1.05 12.71
N PRO A 80 7.97 -0.55 12.52
CA PRO A 80 6.88 -0.89 13.42
C PRO A 80 6.58 -2.39 13.34
N LEU A 81 6.42 -3.01 14.51
CA LEU A 81 5.80 -4.32 14.64
C LEU A 81 4.31 -4.18 14.28
N GLN A 82 3.84 -5.04 13.40
CA GLN A 82 2.45 -5.08 12.96
C GLN A 82 1.77 -6.34 13.49
N TRP A 83 0.44 -6.33 13.50
CA TRP A 83 -0.36 -7.44 14.01
C TRP A 83 -1.33 -7.89 12.93
N ASP A 84 -1.39 -9.19 12.69
CA ASP A 84 -2.37 -9.75 11.75
C ASP A 84 -3.73 -9.80 12.47
N GLU A 85 -4.73 -9.08 11.97
CA GLU A 85 -6.01 -8.96 12.67
C GLU A 85 -6.75 -10.30 12.83
N ARG A 86 -6.52 -11.25 11.93
CA ARG A 86 -7.21 -12.54 11.93
C ARG A 86 -6.53 -13.54 12.84
N THR A 87 -5.22 -13.69 12.70
CA THR A 87 -4.41 -14.67 13.42
C THR A 87 -3.89 -14.15 14.76
N LYS A 88 -3.87 -12.82 14.94
CA LYS A 88 -3.28 -12.11 16.09
C LYS A 88 -1.77 -12.31 16.23
N GLU A 89 -1.11 -12.77 15.17
CA GLU A 89 0.34 -12.96 15.16
C GLU A 89 1.08 -11.64 14.90
N PRO A 90 2.15 -11.34 15.65
CA PRO A 90 3.00 -10.19 15.38
C PRO A 90 3.91 -10.48 14.19
N TYR A 91 4.01 -9.51 13.27
CA TYR A 91 4.83 -9.60 12.08
C TYR A 91 5.50 -8.27 11.75
N PHE A 92 6.52 -8.33 10.90
CA PHE A 92 7.06 -7.15 10.25
C PHE A 92 7.37 -7.43 8.77
N LEU A 93 7.55 -6.37 7.99
CA LEU A 93 7.98 -6.47 6.59
C LEU A 93 9.51 -6.41 6.54
N LEU A 94 10.12 -7.53 6.18
CA LEU A 94 11.56 -7.63 6.00
C LEU A 94 11.97 -7.02 4.65
N PRO A 95 12.83 -5.99 4.61
CA PRO A 95 13.18 -5.32 3.36
C PRO A 95 13.90 -6.23 2.40
N THR A 96 14.95 -6.89 2.89
CA THR A 96 15.76 -7.82 2.12
C THR A 96 16.49 -8.76 3.06
N GLN A 97 16.80 -9.97 2.56
CA GLN A 97 17.69 -10.94 3.17
C GLN A 97 18.37 -11.71 2.06
N ALA A 98 19.70 -11.80 2.11
CA ALA A 98 20.47 -12.57 1.17
C ALA A 98 20.22 -14.07 1.34
N ALA A 99 20.49 -14.85 0.29
CA ALA A 99 20.45 -16.31 0.39
C ALA A 99 21.50 -16.79 1.41
N GLY A 100 21.10 -17.69 2.32
CA GLY A 100 21.97 -18.25 3.36
C GLY A 100 22.24 -17.34 4.56
N GLU A 101 21.80 -16.08 4.54
CA GLU A 101 21.97 -15.13 5.64
C GLU A 101 20.92 -15.38 6.73
N SER A 102 21.30 -15.40 8.00
CA SER A 102 20.36 -15.26 9.14
C SER A 102 20.32 -13.81 9.59
N ILE A 103 19.16 -13.33 10.04
CA ILE A 103 18.99 -11.94 10.47
C ILE A 103 18.65 -11.89 11.95
N GLU A 104 19.43 -11.13 12.70
CA GLU A 104 19.12 -10.78 14.09
C GLU A 104 18.19 -9.57 14.13
N VAL A 105 17.13 -9.68 14.93
CA VAL A 105 16.18 -8.59 15.16
C VAL A 105 15.99 -8.36 16.65
N THR A 106 15.92 -7.10 17.03
CA THR A 106 15.67 -6.68 18.40
C THR A 106 14.31 -5.98 18.48
N LEU A 107 13.46 -6.41 19.40
CA LEU A 107 12.20 -5.74 19.69
C LEU A 107 12.42 -4.70 20.79
N ILE A 108 11.93 -3.48 20.54
CA ILE A 108 12.09 -2.32 21.41
C ILE A 108 10.71 -1.73 21.63
N LYS A 109 10.26 -1.64 22.89
CA LYS A 109 9.04 -0.89 23.22
C LYS A 109 9.34 0.60 23.15
N ALA A 110 8.44 1.38 22.59
CA ALA A 110 8.58 2.83 22.46
C ALA A 110 7.24 3.51 22.80
N GLU A 111 7.30 4.67 23.44
CA GLU A 111 6.11 5.50 23.66
C GLU A 111 5.67 6.21 22.38
N SER A 112 6.64 6.65 21.58
CA SER A 112 6.42 7.27 20.27
C SER A 112 7.60 7.00 19.34
N TYR A 113 7.38 7.12 18.04
CA TYR A 113 8.42 7.00 17.01
C TYR A 113 8.07 7.87 15.81
N GLN A 114 9.01 8.72 15.40
CA GLN A 114 8.92 9.52 14.18
C GLN A 114 9.84 8.90 13.13
N ALA A 115 9.27 8.52 11.99
CA ALA A 115 10.05 8.01 10.87
C ALA A 115 10.76 9.16 10.14
N GLU A 116 11.89 8.89 9.49
CA GLU A 116 12.57 9.88 8.62
C GLU A 116 11.67 10.37 7.48
N VAL A 117 10.85 9.47 6.93
CA VAL A 117 9.87 9.80 5.89
C VAL A 117 8.49 9.77 6.52
N ASN A 118 7.90 10.94 6.66
CA ASN A 118 6.55 11.10 7.13
C ASN A 118 5.58 11.13 5.95
N VAL A 119 4.44 10.44 6.13
CA VAL A 119 3.29 10.59 5.23
C VAL A 119 2.42 11.70 5.78
N GLU A 120 2.28 12.75 4.99
CA GLU A 120 1.41 13.88 5.26
C GLU A 120 0.14 13.77 4.41
N HIS A 121 -0.93 14.41 4.87
CA HIS A 121 -2.17 14.51 4.11
C HIS A 121 -2.58 15.96 3.92
N ALA A 122 -3.15 16.27 2.75
CA ALA A 122 -3.67 17.59 2.44
C ALA A 122 -4.97 17.49 1.65
N TYR A 123 -5.97 18.26 2.07
CA TYR A 123 -7.18 18.46 1.25
C TYR A 123 -6.85 19.44 0.12
N MET A 124 -7.15 19.03 -1.10
CA MET A 124 -7.04 19.86 -2.31
C MET A 124 -8.34 19.72 -3.08
N GLN A 125 -9.20 20.73 -2.97
CA GLN A 125 -10.52 20.76 -3.60
C GLN A 125 -11.38 19.55 -3.19
N ASP A 126 -11.64 18.66 -4.14
CA ASP A 126 -12.48 17.47 -4.06
C ASP A 126 -11.71 16.19 -3.66
N GLN A 127 -10.42 16.34 -3.35
CA GLN A 127 -9.50 15.24 -3.10
C GLN A 127 -8.72 15.39 -1.79
N LEU A 128 -8.55 14.27 -1.10
CA LEU A 128 -7.63 14.12 0.01
C LEU A 128 -6.34 13.45 -0.49
N TRP A 129 -5.23 14.19 -0.51
CA TRP A 129 -3.97 13.73 -1.04
C TRP A 129 -3.04 13.20 0.03
N MET A 130 -2.49 11.99 -0.18
CA MET A 130 -1.37 11.48 0.59
C MET A 130 -0.06 11.90 -0.08
N THR A 131 0.82 12.51 0.70
CA THR A 131 2.13 12.97 0.26
C THR A 131 3.22 12.49 1.20
N THR A 132 4.45 12.41 0.73
CA THR A 132 5.63 12.13 1.56
C THR A 132 6.54 13.33 1.52
N LEU A 133 7.12 13.71 2.65
CA LEU A 133 8.30 14.57 2.70
C LEU A 133 9.53 13.68 2.82
N ALA A 134 10.33 13.58 1.76
CA ALA A 134 11.60 12.85 1.74
C ALA A 134 12.66 13.72 1.08
N ASP A 135 13.84 13.82 1.70
CA ASP A 135 14.97 14.62 1.21
C ASP A 135 14.62 16.11 1.00
N GLY A 136 13.69 16.65 1.80
CA GLY A 136 13.17 18.02 1.66
C GLY A 136 12.21 18.23 0.47
N ALA A 137 11.88 17.17 -0.28
CA ALA A 137 10.96 17.23 -1.40
C ALA A 137 9.62 16.56 -1.06
N GLN A 138 8.53 17.33 -1.19
CA GLN A 138 7.17 16.80 -1.06
C GLN A 138 6.78 16.04 -2.34
N ARG A 139 6.41 14.76 -2.21
CA ARG A 139 5.99 13.90 -3.32
C ARG A 139 4.57 13.41 -3.10
N ARG A 140 3.73 13.49 -4.13
CA ARG A 140 2.35 12.96 -4.09
C ARG A 140 2.36 11.46 -4.36
N LEU A 141 1.66 10.69 -3.52
CA LEU A 141 1.55 9.24 -3.64
C LEU A 141 0.23 8.84 -4.32
N PHE A 142 -0.88 9.25 -3.73
CA PHE A 142 -2.21 9.01 -4.27
C PHE A 142 -3.20 10.00 -3.69
N ALA A 143 -4.38 10.09 -4.29
CA ALA A 143 -5.50 10.87 -3.78
C ALA A 143 -6.73 10.00 -3.56
N PHE A 144 -7.51 10.32 -2.53
CA PHE A 144 -8.84 9.82 -2.33
C PHE A 144 -9.84 10.87 -2.82
N GLN A 145 -10.66 10.49 -3.80
CA GLN A 145 -11.74 11.32 -4.31
C GLN A 145 -12.90 11.28 -3.31
N HIS A 146 -13.11 12.35 -2.53
CA HIS A 146 -14.18 12.39 -1.54
C HIS A 146 -15.47 13.00 -2.08
N ASP A 147 -15.39 13.98 -2.98
CA ASP A 147 -16.58 14.60 -3.59
C ASP A 147 -16.92 13.95 -4.95
N GLU A 148 -18.19 14.08 -5.32
CA GLU A 148 -18.70 13.53 -6.57
C GLU A 148 -18.15 14.27 -7.79
N ILE A 149 -17.56 13.53 -8.72
CA ILE A 149 -17.12 14.09 -10.00
C ILE A 149 -17.87 13.47 -11.18
N LEU A 150 -18.05 14.29 -12.21
CA LEU A 150 -18.58 13.88 -13.50
C LEU A 150 -17.86 14.70 -14.60
N PRO A 151 -16.90 14.09 -15.32
CA PRO A 151 -16.26 14.77 -16.44
C PRO A 151 -17.27 15.15 -17.53
N PRO A 152 -17.03 16.26 -18.27
CA PRO A 152 -17.85 16.63 -19.42
C PRO A 152 -17.94 15.48 -20.44
N GLY A 153 -19.14 15.26 -21.00
CA GLY A 153 -19.36 14.21 -22.00
C GLY A 153 -19.61 12.80 -21.45
N ILE A 154 -19.53 12.60 -20.12
CA ILE A 154 -19.87 11.32 -19.48
C ILE A 154 -21.35 11.33 -19.05
N LYS A 155 -22.03 10.20 -19.24
CA LYS A 155 -23.44 10.04 -18.81
C LYS A 155 -23.58 10.26 -17.30
N PRO A 156 -24.60 11.01 -16.81
CA PRO A 156 -24.76 11.31 -15.39
C PRO A 156 -24.78 10.11 -14.44
N VAL A 157 -25.20 8.93 -14.93
CA VAL A 157 -25.21 7.67 -14.16
C VAL A 157 -23.83 7.25 -13.64
N TYR A 158 -22.75 7.76 -14.24
CA TYR A 158 -21.37 7.47 -13.83
C TYR A 158 -20.78 8.49 -12.86
N ARG A 159 -21.56 9.45 -12.37
CA ARG A 159 -21.13 10.36 -11.29
C ARG A 159 -20.70 9.55 -10.06
N ARG A 160 -19.48 9.74 -9.56
CA ARG A 160 -18.94 8.94 -8.46
C ARG A 160 -18.02 9.74 -7.54
N ALA A 161 -17.95 9.28 -6.30
CA ALA A 161 -16.97 9.60 -5.28
C ALA A 161 -16.49 8.28 -4.64
N GLY A 162 -15.59 8.35 -3.66
CA GLY A 162 -15.21 7.22 -2.82
C GLY A 162 -14.24 6.25 -3.48
N PHE A 163 -13.32 6.74 -4.31
CA PHE A 163 -12.30 5.92 -4.97
C PHE A 163 -10.91 6.55 -4.87
N ILE A 164 -9.87 5.71 -4.99
CA ILE A 164 -8.47 6.13 -4.96
C ILE A 164 -8.01 6.42 -6.39
N HIS A 165 -7.86 7.70 -6.74
CA HIS A 165 -7.30 8.16 -8.00
C HIS A 165 -6.91 9.64 -7.90
N PRO A 166 -5.74 10.05 -8.44
CA PRO A 166 -4.73 9.21 -9.07
C PRO A 166 -3.90 8.41 -8.06
N VAL A 167 -3.22 7.37 -8.55
CA VAL A 167 -2.12 6.68 -7.87
C VAL A 167 -0.87 6.94 -8.68
N LEU A 168 0.22 7.35 -8.05
CA LEU A 168 1.45 7.78 -8.70
C LEU A 168 2.59 6.80 -8.40
N THR A 169 3.50 6.62 -9.36
CA THR A 169 4.82 6.04 -9.10
C THR A 169 5.67 7.00 -8.27
N PRO A 170 6.79 6.56 -7.67
CA PRO A 170 7.76 7.46 -7.04
C PRO A 170 8.31 8.56 -7.97
N SER A 171 8.29 8.32 -9.29
CA SER A 171 8.65 9.30 -10.32
C SER A 171 7.51 10.23 -10.75
N GLY A 172 6.32 10.11 -10.15
CA GLY A 172 5.16 10.96 -10.42
C GLY A 172 4.28 10.51 -11.59
N GLN A 173 4.50 9.32 -12.16
CA GLN A 173 3.67 8.80 -13.24
C GLN A 173 2.36 8.25 -12.70
N VAL A 174 1.23 8.67 -13.26
CA VAL A 174 -0.09 8.11 -12.90
C VAL A 174 -0.23 6.67 -13.42
N ILE A 175 -0.59 5.76 -12.52
CA ILE A 175 -0.77 4.31 -12.79
C ILE A 175 -2.20 3.81 -12.55
N SER A 176 -3.13 4.70 -12.19
CA SER A 176 -4.56 4.38 -12.13
C SER A 176 -5.35 5.21 -13.14
N GLY A 177 -6.53 4.74 -13.53
CA GLY A 177 -7.41 5.44 -14.47
C GLY A 177 -8.77 5.73 -13.87
N SER A 178 -9.50 6.69 -14.43
CA SER A 178 -10.90 6.96 -14.09
C SER A 178 -11.64 7.42 -15.34
N PHE A 179 -12.91 7.03 -15.48
CA PHE A 179 -13.76 7.41 -16.62
C PHE A 179 -13.18 7.02 -18.00
N ALA A 180 -12.63 5.80 -18.12
CA ALA A 180 -12.16 5.30 -19.40
C ALA A 180 -13.29 5.31 -20.45
N PRO A 181 -13.06 5.71 -21.72
CA PRO A 181 -14.13 5.88 -22.71
C PRO A 181 -14.97 4.63 -22.97
N ASP A 182 -14.35 3.45 -22.92
CA ASP A 182 -14.98 2.15 -23.14
C ASP A 182 -15.61 1.56 -21.86
N HIS A 183 -15.21 2.04 -20.68
CA HIS A 183 -15.65 1.56 -19.38
C HIS A 183 -15.74 2.71 -18.35
N ALA A 184 -16.63 3.68 -18.59
CA ALA A 184 -16.74 4.89 -17.77
C ALA A 184 -17.16 4.63 -16.31
N HIS A 185 -17.60 3.41 -15.99
CA HIS A 185 -17.94 2.97 -14.64
C HIS A 185 -16.73 2.48 -13.84
N HIS A 186 -15.55 2.34 -14.45
CA HIS A 186 -14.32 1.97 -13.75
C HIS A 186 -13.60 3.21 -13.20
N HIS A 187 -13.26 3.17 -11.92
CA HIS A 187 -12.61 4.27 -11.22
C HIS A 187 -11.45 3.78 -10.34
N GLY A 188 -10.31 4.44 -10.46
CA GLY A 188 -9.15 4.25 -9.60
C GLY A 188 -8.56 2.84 -9.66
N ILE A 189 -8.32 2.28 -8.47
CA ILE A 189 -7.93 0.88 -8.33
C ILE A 189 -9.19 0.02 -8.43
N TRP A 190 -9.30 -0.74 -9.52
CA TRP A 190 -10.45 -1.60 -9.78
C TRP A 190 -10.02 -3.05 -9.99
N THR A 191 -10.72 -3.98 -9.34
CA THR A 191 -10.55 -5.43 -9.53
C THR A 191 -11.83 -6.04 -10.07
N ALA A 192 -11.75 -6.74 -11.20
CA ALA A 192 -12.86 -7.51 -11.74
C ALA A 192 -12.74 -8.98 -11.30
N TRP A 193 -13.72 -9.46 -10.53
CA TRP A 193 -13.83 -10.87 -10.16
C TRP A 193 -14.60 -11.62 -11.25
N SER A 194 -13.86 -12.19 -12.21
CA SER A 194 -14.43 -12.93 -13.35
C SER A 194 -14.90 -14.33 -12.98
N HIS A 195 -14.33 -14.90 -11.91
CA HIS A 195 -14.66 -16.21 -11.35
C HIS A 195 -14.78 -16.06 -9.83
N THR A 196 -16.01 -16.07 -9.34
CA THR A 196 -16.31 -15.91 -7.91
C THR A 196 -17.07 -17.14 -7.45
N ASP A 197 -16.57 -17.77 -6.39
CA ASP A 197 -17.28 -18.82 -5.66
C ASP A 197 -17.71 -18.25 -4.31
N PHE A 198 -19.02 -18.25 -4.06
CA PHE A 198 -19.56 -17.79 -2.80
C PHE A 198 -20.66 -18.75 -2.33
N GLN A 199 -20.40 -19.45 -1.21
CA GLN A 199 -21.34 -20.42 -0.63
C GLN A 199 -21.84 -21.46 -1.66
N GLY A 200 -20.93 -21.99 -2.48
CA GLY A 200 -21.25 -22.95 -3.54
C GLY A 200 -22.01 -22.36 -4.75
N ARG A 201 -22.20 -21.03 -4.81
CA ARG A 201 -22.75 -20.33 -5.96
C ARG A 201 -21.62 -19.71 -6.79
N HIS A 202 -21.87 -19.58 -8.09
CA HIS A 202 -20.98 -18.94 -9.06
C HIS A 202 -21.56 -17.61 -9.56
N PRO A 203 -21.69 -16.57 -8.72
CA PRO A 203 -22.13 -15.26 -9.20
C PRO A 203 -21.05 -14.68 -10.12
N THR A 204 -21.23 -14.83 -11.43
CA THR A 204 -20.40 -14.13 -12.40
C THR A 204 -20.78 -12.65 -12.38
N SER A 205 -19.82 -11.77 -12.16
CA SER A 205 -20.01 -10.34 -12.50
C SER A 205 -20.25 -10.23 -14.02
N GLY A 206 -21.05 -9.26 -14.47
CA GLY A 206 -21.49 -9.10 -15.87
C GLY A 206 -20.41 -8.82 -16.93
N MET A 207 -19.13 -9.11 -16.62
CA MET A 207 -17.95 -8.88 -17.46
C MET A 207 -17.58 -10.10 -18.33
N CYS A 208 -18.36 -11.19 -18.34
CA CYS A 208 -17.91 -12.46 -18.91
C CYS A 208 -18.44 -12.72 -20.33
N ILE A 209 -17.57 -12.51 -21.33
CA ILE A 209 -17.33 -13.52 -22.36
C ILE A 209 -16.39 -14.56 -21.72
N ARG A 210 -16.85 -15.80 -21.60
CA ARG A 210 -16.11 -16.90 -20.98
C ARG A 210 -14.83 -17.19 -21.79
N LYS A 211 -13.67 -16.69 -21.34
CA LYS A 211 -12.36 -17.15 -21.83
C LYS A 211 -11.58 -17.80 -20.69
N PRO A 212 -11.04 -19.02 -20.87
CA PRO A 212 -10.28 -19.69 -19.83
C PRO A 212 -8.95 -18.95 -19.59
N GLY A 213 -8.68 -18.62 -18.32
CA GLY A 213 -7.37 -18.15 -17.84
C GLY A 213 -7.08 -16.66 -18.05
N ALA A 214 -7.64 -15.79 -17.20
CA ALA A 214 -7.08 -14.45 -16.97
C ALA A 214 -7.60 -13.85 -15.64
N TRP A 215 -6.68 -13.59 -14.71
CA TRP A 215 -6.88 -12.59 -13.66
C TRP A 215 -6.40 -11.26 -14.24
N ILE A 216 -7.28 -10.27 -14.40
CA ILE A 216 -6.90 -8.96 -14.94
C ILE A 216 -6.91 -7.96 -13.78
N MET A 217 -5.74 -7.69 -13.20
CA MET A 217 -5.50 -6.42 -12.52
C MET A 217 -5.08 -5.43 -13.60
N LYS A 218 -6.00 -4.57 -14.05
CA LYS A 218 -5.73 -3.57 -15.08
C LYS A 218 -5.19 -2.30 -14.41
N VAL A 219 -3.88 -2.24 -14.24
CA VAL A 219 -3.16 -1.00 -13.90
C VAL A 219 -2.97 -0.26 -15.21
N TRP A 220 -3.76 0.78 -15.46
CA TRP A 220 -3.64 1.59 -16.68
C TRP A 220 -2.46 2.55 -16.54
N GLY A 221 -1.35 2.20 -17.19
CA GLY A 221 -0.22 3.08 -17.46
C GLY A 221 0.22 2.88 -18.91
N ARG A 222 0.72 3.94 -19.54
CA ARG A 222 1.28 3.90 -20.91
C ARG A 222 2.30 2.76 -21.02
N ALA A 223 2.19 1.97 -22.09
CA ALA A 223 2.94 0.75 -22.39
C ALA A 223 4.28 0.57 -21.63
N GLY A 224 4.26 -0.24 -20.58
CA GLY A 224 5.43 -0.79 -19.92
C GLY A 224 5.05 -2.17 -19.37
N SER A 225 5.62 -3.24 -19.92
CA SER A 225 5.31 -4.61 -19.51
C SER A 225 5.97 -4.94 -18.17
N VAL A 226 5.18 -5.17 -17.12
CA VAL A 226 5.66 -5.85 -15.90
C VAL A 226 5.25 -7.30 -16.00
N ARG A 227 6.23 -8.21 -16.12
CA ARG A 227 6.01 -9.66 -16.21
C ARG A 227 6.09 -10.28 -14.82
N TRP A 228 4.99 -10.86 -14.34
CA TRP A 228 4.98 -11.71 -13.15
C TRP A 228 4.98 -13.18 -13.57
N THR A 229 5.93 -13.97 -13.10
CA THR A 229 5.97 -15.43 -13.29
C THR A 229 5.18 -16.13 -12.19
N PRO A 230 4.15 -16.94 -12.50
CA PRO A 230 3.45 -17.74 -11.49
C PRO A 230 4.31 -18.93 -11.05
N ALA A 231 4.35 -19.20 -9.74
CA ALA A 231 4.84 -20.46 -9.20
C ALA A 231 3.90 -21.62 -9.58
N SER A 232 4.49 -22.75 -9.93
CA SER A 232 3.86 -23.95 -10.50
C SER A 232 2.63 -24.47 -9.73
N ARG A 233 1.52 -24.73 -10.44
CA ARG A 233 0.38 -25.50 -9.93
C ARG A 233 0.51 -26.98 -10.29
N ARG A 234 0.33 -27.89 -9.32
CA ARG A 234 0.02 -29.31 -9.59
C ARG A 234 -1.48 -29.45 -9.93
N PRO A 235 -1.89 -30.35 -10.84
CA PRO A 235 -3.30 -30.53 -11.20
C PRO A 235 -4.00 -31.51 -10.23
N CYS A 236 -5.24 -31.18 -9.82
CA CYS A 236 -6.17 -32.12 -9.20
C CYS A 236 -7.09 -32.72 -10.29
N ALA A 237 -7.34 -34.04 -10.16
CA ALA A 237 -8.09 -34.86 -11.10
C ALA A 237 -9.59 -34.52 -11.17
N ALA A 238 -10.19 -34.76 -12.34
CA ALA A 238 -11.58 -34.50 -12.66
C ALA A 238 -12.52 -35.64 -12.22
N SER A 239 -13.75 -35.30 -11.84
CA SER A 239 -14.88 -36.24 -11.75
C SER A 239 -16.09 -35.72 -12.54
N THR A 240 -16.78 -36.67 -13.18
CA THR A 240 -17.75 -36.62 -14.31
C THR A 240 -19.15 -36.06 -13.95
N PRO A 241 -20.01 -35.67 -14.93
CA PRO A 241 -21.15 -34.78 -14.72
C PRO A 241 -22.52 -35.49 -14.68
N GLY A 242 -23.53 -34.83 -14.05
CA GLY A 242 -24.93 -35.19 -14.29
C GLY A 242 -25.96 -34.44 -13.44
N ARG A 243 -26.68 -33.48 -14.02
CA ARG A 243 -28.17 -33.46 -14.10
C ARG A 243 -28.71 -32.17 -14.75
N SER A 244 -29.80 -32.37 -15.47
CA SER A 244 -30.52 -31.45 -16.35
C SER A 244 -31.20 -30.26 -15.66
N ARG A 245 -31.22 -29.11 -16.36
CA ARG A 245 -31.90 -27.86 -15.99
C ARG A 245 -33.42 -27.93 -16.24
N ARG A 246 -34.23 -27.28 -15.40
CA ARG A 246 -35.56 -26.75 -15.76
C ARG A 246 -35.55 -25.22 -15.60
N PRO A 247 -36.27 -24.45 -16.43
CA PRO A 247 -36.31 -23.00 -16.35
C PRO A 247 -37.34 -22.51 -15.32
N TRP A 248 -37.07 -21.36 -14.70
CA TRP A 248 -38.02 -20.64 -13.87
C TRP A 248 -38.76 -19.61 -14.73
N SER A 249 -40.09 -19.62 -14.60
CA SER A 249 -41.05 -18.58 -14.99
C SER A 249 -40.97 -17.37 -14.07
#